data_AF-A0A9P8L6M8-F1
#
_entry.id   AF-A0A9P8L6M8-F1
#
_cell.length_a   1.000
_cell.length_b   1.000
_cell.length_c   1.000
_cell.angle_alpha   90.00
_cell.angle_beta   90.00
_cell.angle_gamma   90.00
#
_symmetry.space_group_name_H-M   'P 1'
#
loop_
_entity.id
_entity.type
_entity.pdbx_description
1 polymer ?
#
loop_
_entity_poly.entity_id
_entity_poly.type
_entity_poly.pdbx_seq_one_letter_code
_entity_poly.pdbx_strand_id
1 'polypeptide(L)'
;MAVLLSSAFCLCIESALAAPFPNLTASQTEVAPAWVDDPSGRGTWNLLYSCTFTILLCVWTSIHLNVPPPDERVGKAWLRKVKWLFIALLAPEFVVYVAFEQWMVAFDLLKKLNKLSKESSDKLSEQTRGKTKSSETLFDMTYAHFVVMGGLAVDVGHLHDKLTRATLTKKGILFLAERGQFVHPTRQSIRDKSKANLLAKGLVCLQILWVAGQAIERKVAGFPITLLEVHTLVHVTCALVMYSLWVRKPFDVTDPIIININDYQDAVVLMIPADGVVDGDLLCYRAKNSSRDQLVDFFACFGHDQSVDDIYAEDFIIMLAAIVIPAAYGGVHLSALSIMFPTPVERLLWKIACYSLLGSGAFL
;
A
#
# COMPACT_ATOMS: atom_id res chain seq x y z
N MET A 1 -20.09 0.40 -4.72
CA MET A 1 -19.93 0.88 -3.33
C MET A 1 -20.91 1.97 -2.92
N ALA A 2 -21.00 3.12 -3.59
CA ALA A 2 -21.89 4.22 -3.16
C ALA A 2 -23.40 3.89 -3.16
N VAL A 3 -23.87 3.07 -4.11
CA VAL A 3 -25.28 2.62 -4.17
C VAL A 3 -25.62 1.59 -3.07
N LEU A 4 -24.66 0.74 -2.69
CA LEU A 4 -24.78 -0.23 -1.60
C LEU A 4 -24.70 0.43 -0.22
N LEU A 5 -23.88 1.49 -0.08
CA LEU A 5 -23.83 2.32 1.12
C LEU A 5 -25.11 3.12 1.29
N SER A 6 -25.69 3.66 0.20
CA SER A 6 -26.95 4.39 0.22
C SER A 6 -28.16 3.50 0.56
N SER A 7 -28.25 2.31 -0.02
CA SER A 7 -29.32 1.36 0.29
C SER A 7 -29.18 0.73 1.69
N ALA A 8 -27.95 0.48 2.16
CA ALA A 8 -27.70 0.11 3.55
C ALA A 8 -28.07 1.23 4.52
N PHE A 9 -27.81 2.50 4.17
CA PHE A 9 -28.16 3.66 4.98
C PHE A 9 -29.67 3.90 5.07
N CYS A 10 -30.44 3.68 3.99
CA CYS A 10 -31.90 3.72 4.04
C CYS A 10 -32.50 2.58 4.88
N LEU A 11 -31.94 1.36 4.81
CA LEU A 11 -32.34 0.24 5.68
C LEU A 11 -32.00 0.46 7.16
N CYS A 12 -30.96 1.25 7.48
CA CYS A 12 -30.60 1.61 8.84
C CYS A 12 -31.67 2.46 9.55
N ILE A 13 -32.44 3.30 8.84
CA ILE A 13 -33.41 4.21 9.46
C ILE A 13 -34.71 3.49 9.81
N GLU A 14 -35.22 2.61 8.95
CA GLU A 14 -36.47 1.86 9.22
C GLU A 14 -36.28 0.72 10.24
N SER A 15 -35.06 0.16 10.33
CA SER A 15 -34.79 -1.03 11.16
C SER A 15 -34.26 -0.72 12.56
N ALA A 16 -33.88 0.53 12.85
CA ALA A 16 -33.48 1.01 14.17
C ALA A 16 -34.62 0.98 15.22
N LEU A 17 -35.83 0.61 14.80
CA LEU A 17 -37.01 0.43 15.64
C LEU A 17 -37.23 -1.04 16.08
N ALA A 18 -36.39 -1.99 15.65
CA ALA A 18 -36.49 -3.38 16.08
C ALA A 18 -35.93 -3.56 17.50
N ALA A 19 -36.70 -4.20 18.39
CA ALA A 19 -36.27 -4.46 19.77
C ALA A 19 -34.99 -5.33 19.79
N PRO A 20 -33.96 -4.96 20.58
CA PRO A 20 -32.75 -5.77 20.72
C PRO A 20 -33.08 -7.15 21.31
N PHE A 21 -32.31 -8.18 20.95
CA PHE A 21 -32.35 -9.45 21.67
C PHE A 21 -31.99 -9.21 23.15
N PRO A 22 -32.47 -10.06 24.08
CA PRO A 22 -31.98 -9.99 25.45
C PRO A 22 -30.45 -10.16 25.44
N ASN A 23 -29.74 -9.10 25.83
CA ASN A 23 -28.28 -9.04 25.85
C ASN A 23 -27.77 -9.92 27.00
N LEU A 24 -27.81 -11.24 26.83
CA LEU A 24 -27.42 -12.20 27.87
C LEU A 24 -25.90 -12.41 27.86
N THR A 25 -25.32 -12.62 29.03
CA THR A 25 -23.92 -13.02 29.19
C THR A 25 -23.66 -14.38 28.54
N ALA A 26 -22.38 -14.76 28.41
CA ALA A 26 -21.99 -16.04 27.83
C ALA A 26 -22.59 -17.27 28.56
N SER A 27 -22.93 -17.13 29.84
CA SER A 27 -23.61 -18.17 30.63
C SER A 27 -25.12 -18.25 30.38
N GLN A 28 -25.70 -17.31 29.62
CA GLN A 28 -27.14 -17.16 29.35
C GLN A 28 -28.01 -16.93 30.60
N THR A 29 -27.39 -16.65 31.75
CA THR A 29 -28.09 -16.52 33.04
C THR A 29 -28.34 -15.07 33.45
N GLU A 30 -27.54 -14.13 32.95
CA GLU A 30 -27.58 -12.73 33.36
C GLU A 30 -27.64 -11.81 32.15
N VAL A 31 -28.24 -10.63 32.32
CA VAL A 31 -28.19 -9.58 31.30
C VAL A 31 -26.82 -8.90 31.40
N ALA A 32 -26.05 -8.97 30.31
CA ALA A 32 -24.78 -8.29 30.19
C ALA A 32 -25.00 -6.76 30.23
N PRO A 33 -24.32 -6.04 31.14
CA PRO A 33 -24.39 -4.59 31.18
C PRO A 33 -23.77 -4.01 29.90
N ALA A 34 -24.31 -2.88 29.42
CA ALA A 34 -23.76 -2.19 28.23
C ALA A 34 -22.33 -1.67 28.45
N TRP A 35 -21.96 -1.43 29.71
CA TRP A 35 -20.66 -0.93 30.12
C TRP A 35 -20.13 -1.73 31.30
N VAL A 36 -18.86 -2.09 31.25
CA VAL A 36 -18.13 -2.77 32.32
C VAL A 36 -16.96 -1.88 32.73
N ASP A 37 -16.92 -1.48 34.00
CA ASP A 37 -15.82 -0.68 34.55
C ASP A 37 -14.58 -1.53 34.84
N ASP A 38 -13.40 -0.93 34.67
CA ASP A 38 -12.13 -1.45 35.20
C ASP A 38 -12.03 -1.16 36.71
N PRO A 39 -11.34 -1.98 37.55
CA PRO A 39 -10.43 -3.08 37.20
C PRO A 39 -11.01 -4.50 37.44
N SER A 40 -12.31 -4.62 37.73
CA SER A 40 -12.97 -5.86 38.18
C SER A 40 -13.05 -6.99 37.12
N GLY A 41 -12.27 -6.88 36.04
CA GLY A 41 -12.27 -7.79 34.90
C GLY A 41 -11.83 -7.08 33.64
N ARG A 42 -12.50 -7.38 32.52
CA ARG A 42 -12.24 -6.77 31.22
C ARG A 42 -13.13 -5.54 31.05
N GLY A 43 -12.60 -4.35 31.32
CA GLY A 43 -13.34 -3.10 31.13
C GLY A 43 -13.59 -2.76 29.66
N THR A 44 -14.74 -2.14 29.41
CA THR A 44 -15.15 -1.68 28.08
C THR A 44 -14.18 -0.63 27.55
N TRP A 45 -13.75 0.31 28.40
CA TRP A 45 -12.83 1.38 28.00
C TRP A 45 -11.46 0.85 27.59
N ASN A 46 -10.85 -0.01 28.40
CA ASN A 46 -9.55 -0.60 28.10
C ASN A 46 -9.57 -1.37 26.77
N LEU A 47 -10.66 -2.11 26.51
CA LEU A 47 -10.85 -2.79 25.25
C LEU A 47 -10.93 -1.83 24.06
N LEU A 48 -11.81 -0.82 24.14
CA LEU A 48 -11.98 0.17 23.07
C LEU A 48 -10.66 0.89 22.79
N TYR A 49 -10.00 1.39 23.84
CA TYR A 49 -8.72 2.07 23.74
C TYR A 49 -7.65 1.18 23.11
N SER A 50 -7.45 -0.03 23.63
CA SER A 50 -6.45 -0.99 23.14
C SER A 50 -6.66 -1.33 21.66
N CYS A 51 -7.87 -1.72 21.27
CA CYS A 51 -8.18 -2.10 19.89
C CYS A 51 -8.07 -0.92 18.92
N THR A 52 -8.71 0.22 19.24
CA THR A 52 -8.71 1.39 18.34
C THR A 52 -7.32 1.97 18.18
N PHE A 53 -6.55 2.09 19.27
CA PHE A 53 -5.18 2.58 19.21
C PHE A 53 -4.28 1.63 18.41
N THR A 54 -4.44 0.32 18.59
CA THR A 54 -3.70 -0.68 17.82
C THR A 54 -4.02 -0.59 16.33
N ILE A 55 -5.30 -0.49 15.94
CA ILE A 55 -5.70 -0.32 14.54
C ILE A 55 -5.07 0.96 13.95
N LEU A 56 -5.17 2.10 14.65
CA LEU A 56 -4.62 3.37 14.19
C LEU A 56 -3.09 3.29 14.03
N LEU A 57 -2.40 2.68 14.99
CA LEU A 57 -0.95 2.49 14.91
C LEU A 57 -0.56 1.57 13.75
N CYS A 58 -1.26 0.45 13.57
CA CYS A 58 -1.05 -0.47 12.44
C CYS A 58 -1.13 0.28 11.11
N VAL A 59 -2.22 1.02 10.91
CA VAL A 59 -2.47 1.75 9.66
C VAL A 59 -1.45 2.87 9.46
N TRP A 60 -1.18 3.67 10.49
CA TRP A 60 -0.25 4.80 10.43
C TRP A 60 1.17 4.38 10.04
N THR A 61 1.64 3.27 10.59
CA THR A 61 3.03 2.85 10.46
C THR A 61 3.29 1.95 9.26
N SER A 62 2.28 1.20 8.80
CA SER A 62 2.40 0.29 7.65
C SER A 62 2.30 0.99 6.31
N ILE A 63 1.65 2.16 6.23
CA ILE A 63 1.43 2.84 4.95
C ILE A 63 2.71 3.52 4.43
N HIS A 64 3.16 3.12 3.25
CA HIS A 64 4.31 3.73 2.57
C HIS A 64 3.82 4.42 1.30
N LEU A 65 3.60 5.74 1.36
CA LEU A 65 3.10 6.52 0.22
C LEU A 65 4.20 6.77 -0.83
N ASN A 66 3.80 6.88 -2.09
CA ASN A 66 4.71 7.27 -3.17
C ASN A 66 5.10 8.75 -3.09
N VAL A 67 6.18 9.10 -3.80
CA VAL A 67 6.73 10.45 -3.86
C VAL A 67 5.69 11.41 -4.43
N PRO A 68 5.43 12.55 -3.77
CA PRO A 68 4.48 13.54 -4.25
C PRO A 68 4.92 14.20 -5.57
N PRO A 69 3.98 14.77 -6.35
CA PRO A 69 4.32 15.61 -7.50
C PRO A 69 5.16 16.84 -7.10
N PRO A 70 5.93 17.41 -8.05
CA PRO A 70 6.68 18.63 -7.82
C PRO A 70 5.73 19.78 -7.40
N ASP A 71 6.21 20.62 -6.49
CA ASP A 71 5.51 21.82 -5.99
C ASP A 71 4.16 21.55 -5.29
N GLU A 72 3.99 20.37 -4.70
CA GLU A 72 2.84 20.09 -3.83
C GLU A 72 2.92 20.90 -2.52
N ARG A 73 1.85 21.64 -2.22
CA ARG A 73 1.75 22.38 -0.94
C ARG A 73 1.65 21.42 0.23
N VAL A 74 2.31 21.74 1.35
CA VAL A 74 2.32 20.92 2.59
C VAL A 74 0.93 20.46 3.03
N GLY A 75 -0.08 21.35 2.97
CA GLY A 75 -1.45 20.99 3.34
C GLY A 75 -2.09 19.94 2.44
N LYS A 76 -1.78 19.93 1.13
CA LYS A 76 -2.26 18.91 0.19
C LYS A 76 -1.57 17.57 0.45
N ALA A 77 -0.26 17.59 0.70
CA ALA A 77 0.49 16.39 1.07
C ALA A 77 -0.06 15.74 2.36
N TRP A 78 -0.42 16.55 3.36
CA TRP A 78 -1.05 16.06 4.59
C TRP A 78 -2.46 15.50 4.34
N LEU A 79 -3.30 16.20 3.55
CA LEU A 79 -4.63 15.71 3.19
C LEU A 79 -4.58 14.38 2.42
N ARG A 80 -3.60 14.23 1.51
CA ARG A 80 -3.32 12.96 0.82
C ARG A 80 -3.01 11.86 1.81
N LYS A 81 -2.15 12.13 2.80
CA LYS A 81 -1.82 11.16 3.86
C LYS A 81 -3.04 10.75 4.65
N VAL A 82 -3.87 11.69 5.10
CA VAL A 82 -5.11 11.40 5.84
C VAL A 82 -6.11 10.60 5.00
N LYS A 83 -6.30 10.97 3.72
CA LYS A 83 -7.15 10.22 2.79
C LYS A 83 -6.72 8.75 2.69
N TRP A 84 -5.42 8.51 2.57
CA TRP A 84 -4.90 7.14 2.45
C TRP A 84 -4.95 6.35 3.76
N LEU A 85 -4.76 6.99 4.90
CA LEU A 85 -4.99 6.36 6.20
C LEU A 85 -6.45 5.92 6.37
N PHE A 86 -7.40 6.74 5.90
CA PHE A 86 -8.82 6.40 5.94
C PHE A 86 -9.15 5.22 5.02
N ILE A 87 -8.55 5.15 3.83
CA ILE A 87 -8.70 4.00 2.93
C ILE A 87 -8.10 2.73 3.54
N ALA A 88 -6.91 2.81 4.12
CA ALA A 88 -6.27 1.68 4.80
C ALA A 88 -7.05 1.22 6.06
N LEU A 89 -7.82 2.12 6.67
CA LEU A 89 -8.73 1.78 7.77
C LEU A 89 -9.98 1.05 7.28
N LEU A 90 -10.55 1.45 6.13
CA LEU A 90 -11.79 0.86 5.62
C LEU A 90 -11.60 -0.38 4.74
N ALA A 91 -10.49 -0.43 4.00
CA ALA A 91 -10.17 -1.46 3.02
C ALA A 91 -8.66 -1.82 3.10
N PRO A 92 -8.18 -2.34 4.24
CA PRO A 92 -6.77 -2.74 4.39
C PRO A 92 -6.33 -3.79 3.37
N GLU A 93 -7.23 -4.67 2.93
CA GLU A 93 -7.01 -5.69 1.91
C GLU A 93 -6.69 -5.09 0.54
N PHE A 94 -7.33 -3.98 0.18
CA PHE A 94 -7.00 -3.23 -1.04
C PHE A 94 -5.57 -2.68 -0.95
N VAL A 95 -5.17 -2.15 0.20
CA VAL A 95 -3.80 -1.64 0.40
C VAL A 95 -2.77 -2.77 0.39
N VAL A 96 -3.11 -3.97 0.90
CA VAL A 96 -2.29 -5.17 0.76
C VAL A 96 -2.11 -5.57 -0.71
N TYR A 97 -3.19 -5.58 -1.49
CA TYR A 97 -3.14 -5.87 -2.93
C TYR A 97 -2.19 -4.89 -3.65
N VAL A 98 -2.35 -3.61 -3.39
CA VAL A 98 -1.48 -2.57 -3.95
C VAL A 98 -0.02 -2.74 -3.51
N ALA A 99 0.23 -3.07 -2.24
CA ALA A 99 1.58 -3.35 -1.77
C ALA A 99 2.21 -4.54 -2.50
N PHE A 100 1.41 -5.57 -2.80
CA PHE A 100 1.83 -6.75 -3.53
C PHE A 100 2.14 -6.44 -4.99
N GLU A 101 1.27 -5.68 -5.66
CA GLU A 101 1.49 -5.20 -7.02
C GLU A 101 2.78 -4.39 -7.13
N GLN A 102 2.99 -3.41 -6.23
CA GLN A 102 4.23 -2.63 -6.21
C GLN A 102 5.47 -3.49 -6.01
N TRP A 103 5.39 -4.51 -5.15
CA TRP A 103 6.48 -5.43 -4.91
C TRP A 103 6.79 -6.26 -6.16
N MET A 104 5.77 -6.78 -6.86
CA MET A 104 5.93 -7.50 -8.13
C MET A 104 6.59 -6.63 -9.21
N VAL A 105 6.06 -5.41 -9.42
CA VAL A 105 6.62 -4.47 -10.41
C VAL A 105 8.06 -4.10 -10.09
N ALA A 106 8.39 -3.87 -8.82
CA ALA A 106 9.76 -3.59 -8.40
C ALA A 106 10.67 -4.83 -8.59
N PHE A 107 10.15 -6.03 -8.37
CA PHE A 107 10.90 -7.27 -8.55
C PHE A 107 11.22 -7.53 -10.04
N ASP A 108 10.24 -7.37 -10.93
CA ASP A 108 10.44 -7.49 -12.37
C ASP A 108 11.45 -6.45 -12.89
N LEU A 109 11.29 -5.18 -12.48
CA LEU A 109 12.24 -4.13 -12.83
C LEU A 109 13.68 -4.49 -12.38
N LEU A 110 13.83 -4.97 -11.14
CA LEU A 110 15.13 -5.39 -10.61
C LEU A 110 15.74 -6.53 -11.42
N LYS A 111 14.93 -7.52 -11.79
CA LYS A 111 15.36 -8.68 -12.58
C LYS A 111 15.83 -8.25 -13.98
N LYS A 112 15.07 -7.40 -14.65
CA LYS A 112 15.41 -6.84 -15.97
C LYS A 112 16.70 -6.01 -15.91
N LEU A 113 16.83 -5.12 -14.93
CA LEU A 113 18.01 -4.28 -14.76
C LEU A 113 19.28 -5.09 -14.49
N ASN A 114 19.22 -6.08 -13.60
CA ASN A 114 20.37 -6.93 -13.30
C ASN A 114 20.77 -7.79 -14.51
N LYS A 115 19.80 -8.22 -15.33
CA LYS A 115 20.08 -8.92 -16.59
C LYS A 115 20.84 -8.02 -17.57
N LEU A 116 20.33 -6.83 -17.84
CA LEU A 116 20.97 -5.86 -18.75
C LEU A 116 22.36 -5.43 -18.25
N SER A 117 22.49 -5.22 -16.94
CA SER A 117 23.76 -4.86 -16.30
C SER A 117 24.82 -5.95 -16.46
N LYS A 118 24.42 -7.23 -16.30
CA LYS A 118 25.32 -8.37 -16.52
C LYS A 118 25.73 -8.48 -17.99
N GLU A 119 24.79 -8.38 -18.92
CA GLU A 119 25.08 -8.43 -20.36
C GLU A 119 26.04 -7.30 -20.80
N SER A 120 25.86 -6.10 -20.26
CA SER A 120 26.77 -4.97 -20.51
C SER A 120 28.17 -5.22 -19.93
N SER A 121 28.25 -5.76 -18.71
CA SER A 121 29.52 -6.09 -18.05
C SER A 121 30.28 -7.20 -18.80
N ASP A 122 29.57 -8.24 -19.26
CA ASP A 122 30.15 -9.35 -20.00
C ASP A 122 30.75 -8.87 -21.33
N LYS A 123 30.03 -8.03 -22.09
CA LYS A 123 30.53 -7.38 -23.32
C LYS A 123 31.79 -6.56 -23.08
N LEU A 124 31.83 -5.77 -22.00
CA LEU A 124 33.00 -4.96 -21.65
C LEU A 124 34.21 -5.83 -21.24
N SER A 125 33.96 -6.94 -20.55
CA SER A 125 35.00 -7.89 -20.12
C SER A 125 35.60 -8.68 -21.28
N GLU A 126 34.82 -9.01 -22.30
CA GLU A 126 35.29 -9.66 -23.52
C GLU A 126 36.19 -8.71 -24.32
N GLN A 127 35.85 -7.42 -24.34
CA GLN A 127 36.65 -6.37 -24.98
C GLN A 127 37.92 -6.02 -24.17
N THR A 128 37.88 -6.16 -22.85
CA THR A 128 38.99 -5.82 -21.93
C THR A 128 39.62 -7.11 -21.39
N ARG A 129 40.50 -7.73 -22.19
CA ARG A 129 41.18 -9.02 -21.89
C ARG A 129 42.13 -8.90 -20.67
N GLY A 130 41.59 -8.86 -19.45
CA GLY A 130 42.37 -8.97 -18.20
C GLY A 130 41.81 -8.24 -16.98
N LYS A 131 41.40 -9.03 -15.97
CA LYS A 131 41.19 -8.68 -14.54
C LYS A 131 40.54 -7.32 -14.25
N THR A 132 39.22 -7.31 -14.16
CA THR A 132 38.50 -6.38 -13.27
C THR A 132 37.69 -7.19 -12.26
N LYS A 133 37.92 -6.88 -10.98
CA LYS A 133 37.21 -7.46 -9.84
C LYS A 133 35.72 -7.27 -10.06
N SER A 134 34.98 -8.38 -9.97
CA SER A 134 33.52 -8.45 -9.98
C SER A 134 32.90 -7.26 -9.24
N SER A 135 32.28 -6.36 -9.99
CA SER A 135 31.55 -5.22 -9.43
C SER A 135 30.48 -5.74 -8.47
N GLU A 136 30.48 -5.17 -7.27
CA GLU A 136 29.41 -5.26 -6.28
C GLU A 136 28.03 -5.19 -6.94
N THR A 137 27.09 -5.98 -6.44
CA THR A 137 25.69 -6.03 -6.89
C THR A 137 25.12 -4.63 -7.14
N LEU A 138 24.90 -4.27 -8.42
CA LEU A 138 24.63 -2.89 -8.84
C LEU A 138 23.24 -2.36 -8.44
N PHE A 139 22.23 -3.23 -8.42
CA PHE A 139 20.86 -2.86 -8.05
C PHE A 139 20.27 -3.82 -7.03
N ASP A 140 19.58 -3.26 -6.03
CA ASP A 140 18.83 -4.00 -5.02
C ASP A 140 17.34 -3.66 -5.06
N MET A 141 16.55 -4.39 -4.29
CA MET A 141 15.10 -4.19 -4.21
C MET A 141 14.72 -2.83 -3.59
N THR A 142 15.64 -2.18 -2.86
CA THR A 142 15.41 -0.82 -2.36
C THR A 142 15.51 0.19 -3.49
N TYR A 143 16.49 0.05 -4.38
CA TYR A 143 16.57 0.83 -5.61
C TYR A 143 15.31 0.65 -6.47
N ALA A 144 14.89 -0.60 -6.73
CA ALA A 144 13.73 -0.84 -7.60
C ALA A 144 12.43 -0.26 -7.02
N HIS A 145 12.18 -0.43 -5.71
CA HIS A 145 11.05 0.23 -5.05
C HIS A 145 11.15 1.76 -5.12
N PHE A 146 12.36 2.31 -4.98
CA PHE A 146 12.58 3.75 -5.07
C PHE A 146 12.25 4.29 -6.47
N VAL A 147 12.58 3.56 -7.53
CA VAL A 147 12.15 3.90 -8.90
C VAL A 147 10.63 3.81 -9.04
N VAL A 148 10.03 2.69 -8.66
CA VAL A 148 8.57 2.44 -8.80
C VAL A 148 7.74 3.47 -8.03
N MET A 149 8.23 3.98 -6.90
CA MET A 149 7.54 5.01 -6.12
C MET A 149 7.75 6.44 -6.66
N GLY A 150 8.48 6.62 -7.76
CA GLY A 150 8.77 7.93 -8.38
C GLY A 150 9.95 8.68 -7.74
N GLY A 151 10.91 7.95 -7.16
CA GLY A 151 12.05 8.51 -6.45
C GLY A 151 13.14 9.12 -7.33
N LEU A 152 13.10 8.92 -8.66
CA LEU A 152 14.07 9.49 -9.61
C LEU A 152 13.39 10.48 -10.53
N ALA A 153 13.97 11.67 -10.68
CA ALA A 153 13.46 12.70 -11.57
C ALA A 153 14.61 13.44 -12.30
N VAL A 154 14.28 14.08 -13.41
CA VAL A 154 15.19 14.88 -14.25
C VAL A 154 14.70 16.33 -14.32
N ASP A 155 15.64 17.27 -14.35
CA ASP A 155 15.36 18.72 -14.40
C ASP A 155 15.11 19.21 -15.82
N VAL A 156 13.85 19.20 -16.24
CA VAL A 156 13.43 19.62 -17.59
C VAL A 156 13.12 21.11 -17.68
N GLY A 157 13.46 21.92 -16.66
CA GLY A 157 13.16 23.35 -16.64
C GLY A 157 13.79 24.14 -17.80
N HIS A 158 14.89 23.63 -18.36
CA HIS A 158 15.55 24.21 -19.54
C HIS A 158 14.92 23.79 -20.88
N LEU A 159 14.01 22.81 -20.87
CA LEU A 159 13.39 22.22 -22.05
C LEU A 159 11.88 22.51 -22.13
N HIS A 160 11.26 22.94 -21.03
CA HIS A 160 9.81 23.15 -20.99
C HIS A 160 9.40 24.33 -20.09
N ASP A 161 8.66 25.29 -20.65
CA ASP A 161 8.27 26.56 -19.97
C ASP A 161 7.37 26.37 -18.73
N LYS A 162 6.67 25.24 -18.62
CA LYS A 162 5.69 24.98 -17.54
C LYS A 162 6.10 23.88 -16.56
N LEU A 163 7.12 23.09 -16.88
CA LEU A 163 7.49 21.91 -16.09
C LEU A 163 8.95 22.02 -15.71
N THR A 164 9.21 22.11 -14.41
CA THR A 164 10.58 22.17 -13.89
C THR A 164 11.20 20.79 -13.78
N ARG A 165 10.39 19.73 -13.57
CA ARG A 165 10.87 18.37 -13.31
C ARG A 165 9.95 17.32 -13.91
N ALA A 166 10.54 16.22 -14.37
CA ALA A 166 9.81 15.03 -14.85
C ALA A 166 10.32 13.78 -14.12
N THR A 167 9.41 12.88 -13.71
CA THR A 167 9.77 11.63 -13.02
C THR A 167 10.14 10.56 -14.04
N LEU A 168 11.27 9.88 -13.82
CA LEU A 168 11.67 8.73 -14.64
C LEU A 168 10.85 7.50 -14.22
N THR A 169 10.09 6.94 -15.16
CA THR A 169 9.29 5.74 -14.92
C THR A 169 10.15 4.47 -14.99
N LYS A 170 9.56 3.31 -14.67
CA LYS A 170 10.19 2.00 -14.85
C LYS A 170 10.67 1.80 -16.30
N LYS A 171 9.86 2.20 -17.29
CA LYS A 171 10.17 2.08 -18.72
C LYS A 171 11.31 3.04 -19.11
N GLY A 172 11.28 4.28 -18.62
CA GLY A 172 12.37 5.23 -18.82
C GLY A 172 13.71 4.71 -18.29
N ILE A 173 13.73 4.14 -17.10
CA ILE A 173 14.94 3.54 -16.52
C ILE A 173 15.43 2.33 -17.32
N LEU A 174 14.53 1.45 -17.78
CA LEU A 174 14.89 0.32 -18.65
C LEU A 174 15.45 0.79 -19.99
N PHE A 175 14.86 1.83 -20.60
CA PHE A 175 15.31 2.41 -21.86
C PHE A 175 16.73 3.01 -21.77
N LEU A 176 17.10 3.58 -20.62
CA LEU A 176 18.50 3.99 -20.35
C LEU A 176 19.40 2.77 -20.23
N ALA A 177 18.98 1.77 -19.45
CA ALA A 177 19.76 0.56 -19.22
C ALA A 177 20.03 -0.24 -20.51
N GLU A 178 19.07 -0.29 -21.44
CA GLU A 178 19.22 -0.91 -22.76
C GLU A 178 20.31 -0.25 -23.62
N ARG A 179 20.57 1.05 -23.39
CA ARG A 179 21.68 1.79 -24.02
C ARG A 179 23.00 1.68 -23.26
N GLY A 180 23.05 0.86 -22.21
CA GLY A 180 24.21 0.74 -21.33
C GLY A 180 24.38 1.94 -20.38
N GLN A 181 23.38 2.82 -20.28
CA GLN A 181 23.39 3.94 -19.35
C GLN A 181 22.63 3.56 -18.08
N PHE A 182 23.35 3.49 -16.96
CA PHE A 182 22.79 3.01 -15.71
C PHE A 182 22.83 4.11 -14.64
N VAL A 183 21.66 4.44 -14.09
CA VAL A 183 21.53 5.45 -13.04
C VAL A 183 21.77 4.82 -11.68
N HIS A 184 22.88 5.19 -11.02
CA HIS A 184 23.32 4.61 -9.75
C HIS A 184 23.29 5.62 -8.59
N PRO A 185 22.12 5.90 -7.99
CA PRO A 185 22.06 6.61 -6.72
C PRO A 185 22.70 5.72 -5.64
N THR A 186 23.50 6.32 -4.77
CA THR A 186 24.12 5.59 -3.66
C THR A 186 23.03 5.08 -2.70
N ARG A 187 23.18 3.87 -2.15
CA ARG A 187 22.24 3.33 -1.16
C ARG A 187 22.04 4.27 0.03
N GLN A 188 23.10 4.97 0.42
CA GLN A 188 23.06 5.99 1.46
C GLN A 188 22.16 7.18 1.06
N SER A 189 22.22 7.68 -0.18
CA SER A 189 21.36 8.79 -0.60
C SER A 189 19.88 8.44 -0.62
N ILE A 190 19.54 7.16 -0.87
CA ILE A 190 18.15 6.67 -0.74
C ILE A 190 17.77 6.59 0.75
N ARG A 191 18.67 6.05 1.59
CA ARG A 191 18.42 5.89 3.03
C ARG A 191 18.24 7.23 3.74
N ASP A 192 19.03 8.24 3.39
CA ASP A 192 18.97 9.58 3.97
C ASP A 192 17.62 10.28 3.70
N LYS A 193 16.94 9.92 2.59
CA LYS A 193 15.59 10.41 2.27
C LYS A 193 14.49 9.66 3.03
N SER A 194 14.75 8.45 3.52
CA SER A 194 13.78 7.62 4.20
C SER A 194 13.68 8.02 5.67
N LYS A 195 12.54 8.57 6.11
CA LYS A 195 12.28 8.98 7.50
C LYS A 195 11.84 7.79 8.39
N ALA A 196 12.43 6.62 8.16
CA ALA A 196 12.06 5.40 8.86
C ALA A 196 12.62 5.40 10.29
N ASN A 197 11.74 5.51 11.28
CA ASN A 197 12.11 5.38 12.69
C ASN A 197 12.01 3.92 13.13
N LEU A 198 13.14 3.19 13.11
CA LEU A 198 13.21 1.76 13.40
C LEU A 198 12.73 1.43 14.82
N LEU A 199 13.09 2.25 15.82
CA LEU A 199 12.65 2.09 17.21
C LEU A 199 11.13 2.27 17.36
N ALA A 200 10.55 3.29 16.73
CA ALA A 200 9.12 3.53 16.78
C ALA A 200 8.33 2.38 16.12
N LYS A 201 8.82 1.88 14.97
CA LYS A 201 8.23 0.69 14.32
C LYS A 201 8.34 -0.56 15.22
N GLY A 202 9.48 -0.75 15.90
CA GLY A 202 9.68 -1.85 16.84
C GLY A 202 8.72 -1.82 18.03
N LEU A 203 8.53 -0.65 18.65
CA LEU A 203 7.57 -0.48 19.75
C LEU A 203 6.13 -0.73 19.31
N VAL A 204 5.78 -0.29 18.10
CA VAL A 204 4.45 -0.53 17.53
C VAL A 204 4.25 -2.03 17.24
N CYS A 205 5.23 -2.72 16.68
CA CYS A 205 5.17 -4.18 16.50
C CYS A 205 4.98 -4.92 17.83
N LEU A 206 5.64 -4.47 18.91
CA LEU A 206 5.48 -5.06 20.23
C LEU A 206 4.05 -4.86 20.76
N GLN A 207 3.50 -3.64 20.66
CA GLN A 207 2.11 -3.34 21.03
C GLN A 207 1.13 -4.22 20.26
N ILE A 208 1.35 -4.37 18.95
CA ILE A 208 0.53 -5.19 18.06
C ILE A 208 0.53 -6.66 18.49
N LEU A 209 1.73 -7.23 18.69
CA LEU A 209 1.89 -8.62 19.12
C LEU A 209 1.27 -8.86 20.50
N TRP A 210 1.38 -7.88 21.40
CA TRP A 210 0.78 -7.96 22.74
C TRP A 210 -0.76 -8.05 22.68
N VAL A 211 -1.40 -7.16 21.93
CA VAL A 211 -2.86 -7.15 21.78
C VAL A 211 -3.35 -8.39 21.02
N ALA A 212 -2.63 -8.81 19.99
CA ALA A 212 -2.95 -10.04 19.27
C ALA A 212 -2.82 -11.28 20.16
N GLY A 213 -1.76 -11.36 20.97
CA GLY A 213 -1.52 -12.43 21.92
C GLY A 213 -2.66 -12.58 22.92
N GLN A 214 -3.10 -11.49 23.54
CA GLN A 214 -4.24 -11.50 24.47
C GLN A 214 -5.53 -11.99 23.80
N ALA A 215 -5.82 -11.55 22.57
CA ALA A 215 -7.01 -11.99 21.85
C ALA A 215 -6.94 -13.50 21.51
N ILE A 216 -5.77 -13.99 21.09
CA ILE A 216 -5.56 -15.42 20.78
C ILE A 216 -5.68 -16.27 22.04
N GLU A 217 -5.03 -15.88 23.13
CA GLU A 217 -5.08 -16.59 24.42
C GLU A 217 -6.53 -16.76 24.89
N ARG A 218 -7.34 -15.70 24.77
CA ARG A 218 -8.77 -15.76 25.09
C ARG A 218 -9.53 -16.75 24.22
N LYS A 219 -9.22 -16.82 22.91
CA LYS A 219 -9.83 -17.80 22.01
C LYS A 219 -9.52 -19.22 22.46
N VAL A 220 -8.25 -19.46 22.79
CA VAL A 220 -7.74 -20.78 23.20
C VAL A 220 -8.33 -21.18 24.55
N ALA A 221 -8.49 -20.24 25.47
CA ALA A 221 -9.15 -20.46 26.76
C ALA A 221 -10.68 -20.63 26.66
N GLY A 222 -11.26 -20.58 25.45
CA GLY A 222 -12.69 -20.77 25.22
C GLY A 222 -13.56 -19.56 25.58
N PHE A 223 -12.95 -18.40 25.87
CA PHE A 223 -13.70 -17.18 26.15
C PHE A 223 -14.23 -16.53 24.88
N PRO A 224 -15.38 -15.83 24.96
CA PRO A 224 -15.89 -15.05 23.83
C PRO A 224 -14.91 -13.93 23.48
N ILE A 225 -14.78 -13.70 22.17
CA ILE A 225 -14.02 -12.62 21.56
C ILE A 225 -15.00 -11.62 20.99
N THR A 226 -14.71 -10.33 21.15
CA THR A 226 -15.57 -9.27 20.61
C THR A 226 -15.31 -9.06 19.12
N LEU A 227 -16.31 -8.52 18.43
CA LEU A 227 -16.21 -8.18 17.01
C LEU A 227 -15.02 -7.25 16.72
N LEU A 228 -14.78 -6.29 17.63
CA LEU A 228 -13.68 -5.33 17.53
C LEU A 228 -12.30 -6.00 17.66
N GLU A 229 -12.15 -7.01 18.52
CA GLU A 229 -10.90 -7.78 18.62
C GLU A 229 -10.64 -8.58 17.35
N VAL A 230 -11.66 -9.23 16.78
CA VAL A 230 -11.53 -9.94 15.51
C VAL A 230 -11.09 -8.98 14.42
N HIS A 231 -11.75 -7.83 14.30
CA HIS A 231 -11.38 -6.80 13.32
C HIS A 231 -9.95 -6.29 13.53
N THR A 232 -9.55 -6.07 14.78
CA THR A 232 -8.17 -5.70 15.14
C THR A 232 -7.17 -6.76 14.68
N LEU A 233 -7.43 -8.05 14.92
CA LEU A 233 -6.56 -9.15 14.48
C LEU A 233 -6.42 -9.21 12.96
N VAL A 234 -7.49 -8.96 12.22
CA VAL A 234 -7.41 -8.92 10.74
C VAL A 234 -6.57 -7.72 10.29
N HIS A 235 -6.79 -6.53 10.85
CA HIS A 235 -5.97 -5.35 10.54
C HIS A 235 -4.49 -5.55 10.87
N VAL A 236 -4.19 -6.18 12.01
CA VAL A 236 -2.82 -6.56 12.40
C VAL A 236 -2.21 -7.49 11.35
N THR A 237 -2.95 -8.51 10.92
CA THR A 237 -2.48 -9.46 9.88
C THR A 237 -2.18 -8.73 8.57
N CYS A 238 -3.10 -7.88 8.10
CA CYS A 238 -2.88 -7.06 6.91
C CYS A 238 -1.65 -6.15 7.06
N ALA A 239 -1.46 -5.52 8.22
CA ALA A 239 -0.31 -4.65 8.48
C ALA A 239 1.02 -5.41 8.43
N LEU A 240 1.08 -6.64 8.98
CA LEU A 240 2.27 -7.49 8.90
C LEU A 240 2.61 -7.88 7.46
N VAL A 241 1.59 -8.19 6.64
CA VAL A 241 1.78 -8.47 5.21
C VAL A 241 2.29 -7.22 4.48
N MET A 242 1.68 -6.05 4.71
CA MET A 242 2.14 -4.78 4.14
C MET A 242 3.59 -4.47 4.52
N TYR A 243 3.97 -4.65 5.79
CA TYR A 243 5.35 -4.46 6.22
C TYR A 243 6.32 -5.40 5.52
N SER A 244 5.91 -6.65 5.26
CA SER A 244 6.75 -7.64 4.59
C SER A 244 6.98 -7.26 3.13
N LEU A 245 5.93 -6.84 2.43
CA LEU A 245 5.99 -6.41 1.02
C LEU A 245 6.78 -5.10 0.87
N TRP A 246 6.59 -4.15 1.79
CA TRP A 246 7.28 -2.85 1.77
C TRP A 246 8.51 -2.76 2.66
N VAL A 247 9.08 -3.88 3.09
CA VAL A 247 10.25 -3.88 4.00
C VAL A 247 11.46 -3.14 3.39
N ARG A 248 11.60 -3.19 2.07
CA ARG A 248 12.67 -2.52 1.31
C ARG A 248 12.23 -1.21 0.65
N LYS A 249 10.97 -0.80 0.80
CA LYS A 249 10.45 0.46 0.26
C LYS A 249 10.79 1.62 1.21
N PRO A 250 11.50 2.66 0.74
CA PRO A 250 11.77 3.86 1.55
C PRO A 250 10.52 4.49 2.16
N PHE A 251 10.62 4.96 3.41
CA PHE A 251 9.48 5.47 4.18
C PHE A 251 9.41 7.01 4.15
N ASP A 252 8.21 7.54 3.85
CA ASP A 252 7.89 8.98 3.94
C ASP A 252 8.86 9.89 3.14
N VAL A 253 9.28 9.44 1.96
CA VAL A 253 10.11 10.21 1.03
C VAL A 253 9.31 11.38 0.48
N THR A 254 9.80 12.59 0.71
CA THR A 254 9.12 13.83 0.31
C THR A 254 9.57 14.35 -1.05
N ASP A 255 10.84 14.13 -1.41
CA ASP A 255 11.44 14.66 -2.63
C ASP A 255 12.24 13.58 -3.37
N PRO A 256 12.18 13.52 -4.71
CA PRO A 256 12.98 12.60 -5.50
C PRO A 256 14.47 12.98 -5.49
N ILE A 257 15.33 12.09 -5.97
CA ILE A 257 16.71 12.38 -6.36
C ILE A 257 16.66 12.95 -7.78
N ILE A 258 17.25 14.14 -7.96
CA ILE A 258 17.36 14.78 -9.26
C ILE A 258 18.63 14.30 -9.94
N ILE A 259 18.49 13.72 -11.13
CA ILE A 259 19.59 13.27 -11.97
C ILE A 259 19.97 14.41 -12.91
N ASN A 260 21.26 14.63 -13.08
CA ASN A 260 21.76 15.62 -14.03
C ASN A 260 21.54 15.11 -15.45
N ILE A 261 20.83 15.89 -16.27
CA ILE A 261 20.53 15.52 -17.65
C ILE A 261 21.79 15.48 -18.51
N ASN A 262 22.83 16.26 -18.19
CA ASN A 262 24.06 16.30 -18.98
C ASN A 262 24.76 14.92 -19.04
N ASP A 263 24.55 14.08 -18.03
CA ASP A 263 25.13 12.73 -17.99
C ASP A 263 24.41 11.75 -18.96
N TYR A 264 23.20 12.09 -19.40
CA TYR A 264 22.30 11.23 -20.18
C TYR A 264 21.62 11.97 -21.35
N GLN A 265 22.17 13.10 -21.78
CA GLN A 265 21.46 14.10 -22.58
C GLN A 265 20.87 13.53 -23.88
N ASP A 266 21.65 12.72 -24.60
CA ASP A 266 21.23 12.09 -25.86
C ASP A 266 20.04 11.14 -25.68
N ALA A 267 20.00 10.40 -24.58
CA ALA A 267 18.93 9.45 -24.30
C ALA A 267 17.70 10.12 -23.68
N VAL A 268 17.91 11.14 -22.83
CA VAL A 268 16.81 11.90 -22.20
C VAL A 268 16.08 12.75 -23.24
N VAL A 269 16.78 13.36 -24.20
CA VAL A 269 16.14 14.09 -25.31
C VAL A 269 15.22 13.17 -26.13
N LEU A 270 15.60 11.92 -26.34
CA LEU A 270 14.75 10.92 -27.01
C LEU A 270 13.48 10.55 -26.21
N MET A 271 13.48 10.79 -24.89
CA MET A 271 12.29 10.59 -24.05
C MET A 271 11.37 11.81 -24.01
N ILE A 272 11.86 12.97 -24.47
CA ILE A 272 11.11 14.23 -24.44
C ILE A 272 10.37 14.35 -25.78
N PRO A 273 9.03 14.46 -25.80
CA PRO A 273 8.30 14.52 -27.06
C PRO A 273 8.64 15.81 -27.83
N ALA A 274 8.98 15.67 -29.11
CA ALA A 274 9.23 16.82 -29.99
C ALA A 274 7.96 17.66 -30.25
N ASP A 275 6.77 17.05 -30.22
CA ASP A 275 5.50 17.70 -30.61
C ASP A 275 4.34 17.43 -29.63
N GLY A 276 4.63 17.19 -28.35
CA GLY A 276 3.58 17.02 -27.31
C GLY A 276 2.72 15.74 -27.44
N VAL A 277 3.07 14.84 -28.37
CA VAL A 277 2.41 13.55 -28.59
C VAL A 277 3.49 12.51 -28.90
N VAL A 278 3.92 11.74 -27.89
CA VAL A 278 4.21 10.27 -27.89
C VAL A 278 4.78 9.88 -26.51
N ASP A 279 4.27 8.76 -25.99
CA ASP A 279 4.59 8.00 -24.77
C ASP A 279 4.94 8.79 -23.50
N GLY A 280 3.88 9.25 -22.80
CA GLY A 280 3.94 9.58 -21.36
C GLY A 280 4.37 8.41 -20.45
N ASP A 281 4.71 7.28 -21.06
CA ASP A 281 5.14 6.03 -20.45
C ASP A 281 6.61 6.02 -20.02
N LEU A 282 7.51 6.81 -20.65
CA LEU A 282 8.95 6.86 -20.29
C LEU A 282 9.26 7.97 -19.26
N LEU A 283 8.64 9.12 -19.42
CA LEU A 283 8.69 10.24 -18.49
C LEU A 283 7.28 10.60 -18.04
N CYS A 284 7.02 10.48 -16.74
CA CYS A 284 5.76 10.90 -16.17
C CYS A 284 5.81 12.40 -15.86
N TYR A 285 5.22 13.19 -16.75
CA TYR A 285 4.94 14.61 -16.54
C TYR A 285 3.66 14.73 -15.71
N ARG A 286 3.75 14.59 -14.39
CA ARG A 286 2.58 14.72 -13.51
C ARG A 286 2.13 16.20 -13.48
N ALA A 287 1.28 16.58 -14.43
CA ALA A 287 0.71 17.90 -14.56
C ALA A 287 -0.39 18.15 -13.51
N LYS A 288 -0.56 19.43 -13.17
CA LYS A 288 -1.46 19.93 -12.13
C LYS A 288 -2.92 19.95 -12.63
N ASN A 289 -3.82 19.30 -11.88
CA ASN A 289 -5.29 19.43 -11.92
C ASN A 289 -6.03 18.98 -13.21
N SER A 290 -6.66 17.80 -13.18
CA SER A 290 -7.95 17.57 -13.85
C SER A 290 -8.85 16.65 -13.03
N SER A 291 -10.14 17.00 -12.88
CA SER A 291 -11.12 16.26 -12.06
C SER A 291 -11.43 14.85 -12.58
N ARG A 292 -11.06 14.51 -13.82
CA ARG A 292 -11.09 13.14 -14.37
C ARG A 292 -9.92 12.27 -13.88
N ASP A 293 -8.91 12.89 -13.26
CA ASP A 293 -7.67 12.22 -12.82
C ASP A 293 -7.80 11.62 -11.42
N GLN A 294 -8.91 11.73 -10.69
CA GLN A 294 -8.94 11.27 -9.30
C GLN A 294 -8.77 9.76 -9.12
N LEU A 295 -9.27 8.94 -10.06
CA LEU A 295 -9.06 7.49 -10.08
C LEU A 295 -7.66 7.14 -10.59
N VAL A 296 -7.18 7.83 -11.62
CA VAL A 296 -5.83 7.64 -12.15
C VAL A 296 -4.76 8.10 -11.14
N ASP A 297 -4.96 9.21 -10.43
CA ASP A 297 -4.15 9.67 -9.30
C ASP A 297 -4.28 8.76 -8.07
N PHE A 298 -5.44 8.13 -7.87
CA PHE A 298 -5.65 7.13 -6.83
C PHE A 298 -4.78 5.89 -7.09
N PHE A 299 -4.81 5.39 -8.33
CA PHE A 299 -3.98 4.28 -8.81
C PHE A 299 -2.49 4.67 -8.90
N ALA A 300 -2.17 5.88 -9.38
CA ALA A 300 -0.81 6.38 -9.58
C ALA A 300 -0.12 6.86 -8.28
N CYS A 301 -0.86 7.29 -7.25
CA CYS A 301 -0.34 7.48 -5.88
C CYS A 301 0.17 6.16 -5.28
N PHE A 302 -0.27 5.04 -5.84
CA PHE A 302 0.10 3.69 -5.50
C PHE A 302 0.79 2.96 -6.67
N GLY A 303 1.22 3.68 -7.71
CA GLY A 303 2.11 3.14 -8.74
C GLY A 303 1.46 2.15 -9.71
N HIS A 304 0.13 2.09 -9.78
CA HIS A 304 -0.56 1.43 -10.89
C HIS A 304 -0.43 2.33 -12.12
N ASP A 305 0.73 2.23 -12.75
CA ASP A 305 1.03 2.81 -14.05
C ASP A 305 0.32 1.95 -15.10
N GLN A 306 -0.82 2.44 -15.59
CA GLN A 306 -1.66 1.77 -16.57
C GLN A 306 -1.02 1.87 -17.96
N SER A 307 0.20 1.35 -18.11
CA SER A 307 0.83 1.15 -19.40
C SER A 307 0.38 -0.21 -19.94
N VAL A 308 -0.55 -0.19 -20.89
CA VAL A 308 -1.36 -1.31 -21.37
C VAL A 308 -0.58 -2.41 -22.12
N ASP A 309 0.73 -2.30 -22.31
CA ASP A 309 1.44 -3.11 -23.33
C ASP A 309 2.41 -4.21 -22.84
N ASP A 310 2.64 -4.42 -21.53
CA ASP A 310 3.48 -5.53 -21.04
C ASP A 310 2.63 -6.72 -20.55
N ILE A 311 1.85 -7.29 -21.47
CA ILE A 311 0.83 -8.31 -21.19
C ILE A 311 1.42 -9.73 -21.18
N TYR A 312 0.88 -10.59 -20.29
CA TYR A 312 0.54 -12.02 -20.48
C TYR A 312 1.04 -13.04 -19.43
N ALA A 313 2.10 -12.79 -18.64
CA ALA A 313 2.59 -13.77 -17.65
C ALA A 313 2.42 -13.37 -16.18
N GLU A 314 2.62 -12.09 -15.84
CA GLU A 314 2.48 -11.60 -14.46
C GLU A 314 1.02 -11.22 -14.12
N ASP A 315 0.18 -10.99 -15.13
CA ASP A 315 -1.24 -10.67 -14.97
C ASP A 315 -2.01 -11.76 -14.23
N PHE A 316 -1.70 -13.04 -14.48
CA PHE A 316 -2.42 -14.12 -13.81
C PHE A 316 -2.22 -14.07 -12.29
N ILE A 317 -1.00 -13.78 -11.83
CA ILE A 317 -0.70 -13.69 -10.40
C ILE A 317 -1.37 -12.46 -9.80
N ILE A 318 -1.35 -11.33 -10.49
CA ILE A 318 -1.99 -10.08 -10.05
C ILE A 318 -3.52 -10.25 -9.99
N MET A 319 -4.14 -10.80 -11.04
CA MET A 319 -5.57 -11.13 -11.05
C MET A 319 -5.94 -12.13 -9.96
N LEU A 320 -5.14 -13.18 -9.78
CA LEU A 320 -5.35 -14.14 -8.70
C LEU A 320 -5.26 -13.46 -7.33
N ALA A 321 -4.30 -12.55 -7.12
CA ALA A 321 -4.17 -11.78 -5.90
C ALA A 321 -5.37 -10.85 -5.68
N ALA A 322 -5.89 -10.21 -6.73
CA ALA A 322 -7.09 -9.36 -6.69
C ALA A 322 -8.34 -10.12 -6.23
N ILE A 323 -8.41 -11.44 -6.47
CA ILE A 323 -9.49 -12.31 -6.01
C ILE A 323 -9.20 -12.87 -4.62
N VAL A 324 -8.00 -13.43 -4.41
CA VAL A 324 -7.64 -14.17 -3.20
C VAL A 324 -7.52 -13.26 -1.98
N ILE A 325 -6.96 -12.05 -2.13
CA ILE A 325 -6.72 -11.14 -1.00
C ILE A 325 -8.06 -10.67 -0.38
N PRO A 326 -9.02 -10.11 -1.15
CA PRO A 326 -10.33 -9.77 -0.61
C PRO A 326 -11.12 -10.99 -0.14
N ALA A 327 -10.99 -12.14 -0.84
CA ALA A 327 -11.65 -13.37 -0.42
C ALA A 327 -11.17 -13.86 0.95
N ALA A 328 -9.86 -13.84 1.20
CA ALA A 328 -9.27 -14.18 2.49
C ALA A 328 -9.74 -13.21 3.58
N TYR A 329 -9.73 -11.91 3.30
CA TYR A 329 -10.18 -10.88 4.25
C TYR A 329 -11.67 -11.03 4.62
N GLY A 330 -12.54 -11.18 3.61
CA GLY A 330 -13.97 -11.40 3.81
C GLY A 330 -14.26 -12.74 4.49
N GLY A 331 -13.51 -13.79 4.17
CA GLY A 331 -13.65 -15.12 4.77
C GLY A 331 -13.38 -15.12 6.29
N VAL A 332 -12.35 -14.41 6.73
CA VAL A 332 -12.07 -14.28 8.18
C VAL A 332 -13.20 -13.52 8.88
N HIS A 333 -13.73 -12.45 8.29
CA HIS A 333 -14.88 -11.72 8.85
C HIS A 333 -16.18 -12.53 8.84
N LEU A 334 -16.38 -13.43 7.86
CA LEU A 334 -17.51 -14.36 7.86
C LEU A 334 -17.43 -15.38 9.00
N SER A 335 -16.24 -15.80 9.40
CA SER A 335 -16.08 -16.73 10.54
C SER A 335 -16.63 -16.14 11.86
N ALA A 336 -16.67 -14.80 11.96
CA ALA A 336 -17.25 -14.06 13.07
C ALA A 336 -18.79 -14.05 13.08
N LEU A 337 -19.49 -14.63 12.09
CA LEU A 337 -20.96 -14.75 12.09
C LEU A 337 -21.51 -15.65 13.21
N SER A 338 -20.63 -16.41 13.84
CA SER A 338 -20.90 -17.21 15.05
C SER A 338 -20.94 -16.36 16.32
N ILE A 339 -20.44 -15.12 16.29
CA ILE A 339 -20.48 -14.17 17.41
C ILE A 339 -21.90 -13.60 17.54
N MET A 340 -22.34 -13.34 18.77
CA MET A 340 -23.63 -12.73 19.06
C MET A 340 -23.64 -11.26 18.60
N PHE A 341 -24.69 -10.88 17.87
CA PHE A 341 -24.94 -9.50 17.46
C PHE A 341 -26.09 -8.92 18.31
N PRO A 342 -25.97 -7.67 18.79
CA PRO A 342 -27.02 -6.99 19.54
C PRO A 342 -28.39 -6.98 18.82
N THR A 343 -28.37 -6.77 17.50
CA THR A 343 -29.58 -6.70 16.68
C THR A 343 -29.50 -7.59 15.44
N PRO A 344 -30.65 -8.09 14.92
CA PRO A 344 -30.69 -8.76 13.63
C PRO A 344 -30.15 -7.90 12.48
N VAL A 345 -30.31 -6.58 12.60
CA VAL A 345 -29.91 -5.57 11.61
C VAL A 345 -28.39 -5.50 11.52
N GLU A 346 -27.71 -5.36 12.64
CA GLU A 346 -26.24 -5.38 12.68
C GLU A 346 -25.68 -6.68 12.10
N ARG A 347 -26.32 -7.81 12.42
CA ARG A 347 -25.95 -9.11 11.84
C ARG A 347 -26.14 -9.15 10.32
N LEU A 348 -27.24 -8.58 9.82
CA LEU A 348 -27.52 -8.51 8.38
C LEU A 348 -26.53 -7.59 7.66
N LEU A 349 -26.28 -6.39 8.21
CA LEU A 349 -25.30 -5.44 7.68
C LEU A 349 -23.90 -6.05 7.64
N TRP A 350 -23.50 -6.75 8.70
CA TRP A 350 -22.24 -7.48 8.74
C TRP A 350 -22.15 -8.54 7.65
N LYS A 351 -23.21 -9.34 7.44
CA LYS A 351 -23.28 -10.32 6.35
C LYS A 351 -23.13 -9.66 4.98
N ILE A 352 -23.88 -8.59 4.72
CA ILE A 352 -23.83 -7.85 3.44
C ILE A 352 -22.42 -7.30 3.21
N ALA A 353 -21.79 -6.72 4.23
CA ALA A 353 -20.42 -6.22 4.15
C ALA A 353 -19.43 -7.35 3.81
N CYS A 354 -19.51 -8.48 4.49
CA CYS A 354 -18.65 -9.63 4.22
C CYS A 354 -18.81 -10.18 2.81
N TYR A 355 -20.05 -10.35 2.32
CA TYR A 355 -20.29 -10.81 0.94
C TYR A 355 -19.87 -9.79 -0.11
N SER A 356 -20.04 -8.49 0.17
CA SER A 356 -19.55 -7.42 -0.70
C SER A 356 -18.03 -7.45 -0.82
N LEU A 357 -17.32 -7.70 0.28
CA LEU A 357 -15.86 -7.86 0.29
C LEU A 357 -15.42 -9.09 -0.50
N LEU A 358 -16.07 -10.24 -0.31
CA LEU A 358 -15.79 -11.46 -1.09
C LEU A 358 -15.99 -11.26 -2.59
N GLY A 359 -17.04 -10.53 -2.98
CA GLY A 359 -17.36 -10.27 -4.39
C GLY A 359 -16.53 -9.16 -5.02
N SER A 360 -15.89 -8.30 -4.23
CA SER A 360 -15.16 -7.13 -4.74
C SER A 360 -14.01 -7.49 -5.68
N GLY A 361 -13.33 -8.61 -5.43
CA GLY A 361 -12.24 -9.09 -6.28
C GLY A 361 -12.66 -9.59 -7.66
N ALA A 362 -13.96 -9.83 -7.90
CA ALA A 362 -14.47 -10.23 -9.21
C ALA A 362 -14.81 -9.05 -10.13
N PHE A 363 -14.77 -7.82 -9.60
CA PHE A 363 -15.06 -6.57 -10.33
C PHE A 363 -13.81 -5.70 -10.57
N LEU A 364 -12.65 -6.15 -10.05
CA LEU A 364 -11.31 -5.62 -10.34
C LEU A 364 -10.74 -6.41 -11.52
#